data_AF-A0A8H7VVP2-F1
#
_entry.id   AF-A0A8H7VVP2-F1
#
_cell.length_a   1.000
_cell.length_b   1.000
_cell.length_c   1.000
_cell.angle_alpha   90.00
_cell.angle_beta   90.00
_cell.angle_gamma   90.00
#
_symmetry.space_group_name_H-M   'P 1'
#
loop_
_entity.id
_entity.type
_entity.pdbx_description
1 polymer ?
#
loop_
_entity_poly.entity_id
_entity_poly.type
_entity_poly.pdbx_seq_one_letter_code
_entity_poly.pdbx_strand_id
1 'polypeptide(L)'
;MPLKTGVYLITIIGLINKLSGFYGLISLDYSEPVVVCIHVYSLLALGIFSAGLYGIHNDKYSFIRSFALFYWGDFVISTMTTIYLAIQWFLYTDHSLPELAGKLEETQQHDDTFRAESIVSIVFLGLIRVTHFYFAIVLTQYYYSLGKTQYSKVAAAIDEELNVAYDEDEEYDDKRQ
;
A
#
# COMPACT_ATOMS: atom_id res chain seq x y z
N MET A 1 -17.82 4.52 -11.42
CA MET A 1 -16.62 3.79 -11.87
C MET A 1 -16.51 2.51 -11.05
N PRO A 2 -16.15 1.35 -11.63
CA PRO A 2 -16.01 0.12 -10.85
C PRO A 2 -14.87 0.30 -9.84
N LEU A 3 -15.18 0.29 -8.54
CA LEU A 3 -14.22 0.41 -7.42
C LEU A 3 -13.01 -0.51 -7.61
N LYS A 4 -13.24 -1.69 -8.19
CA LYS A 4 -12.23 -2.69 -8.56
C LYS A 4 -11.13 -2.11 -9.47
N THR A 5 -11.48 -1.34 -10.48
CA THR A 5 -10.50 -0.74 -11.41
C THR A 5 -9.64 0.31 -10.73
N GLY A 6 -10.22 1.12 -9.84
CA GLY A 6 -9.48 2.11 -9.05
C GLY A 6 -8.45 1.44 -8.15
N VAL A 7 -8.86 0.40 -7.41
CA VAL A 7 -7.95 -0.40 -6.57
C VAL A 7 -6.85 -1.07 -7.39
N TYR A 8 -7.17 -1.58 -8.57
CA TYR A 8 -6.20 -2.22 -9.46
C TYR A 8 -5.12 -1.25 -9.93
N LEU A 9 -5.52 -0.04 -10.37
CA LEU A 9 -4.59 1.03 -10.78
C LEU A 9 -3.69 1.47 -9.63
N ILE A 10 -4.27 1.71 -8.45
CA ILE A 10 -3.52 2.11 -7.24
C ILE A 10 -2.49 1.04 -6.86
N THR A 11 -2.87 -0.23 -6.97
CA THR A 11 -1.98 -1.36 -6.65
C THR A 11 -0.82 -1.46 -7.64
N ILE A 12 -1.08 -1.25 -8.94
CA ILE A 12 -0.04 -1.24 -9.98
C ILE A 12 0.94 -0.08 -9.77
N ILE A 13 0.43 1.13 -9.50
CA ILE A 13 1.27 2.30 -9.23
C ILE A 13 2.13 2.05 -7.98
N GLY A 14 1.55 1.47 -6.92
CA GLY A 14 2.29 1.07 -5.72
C GLY A 14 3.38 0.04 -6.01
N LEU A 15 3.10 -0.94 -6.88
CA LEU A 15 4.08 -1.95 -7.32
C LEU A 15 5.26 -1.31 -8.06
N ILE A 16 5.00 -0.41 -9.00
CA ILE A 16 6.02 0.32 -9.76
C ILE A 16 6.88 1.17 -8.82
N ASN A 17 6.27 1.84 -7.84
CA ASN A 17 6.99 2.63 -6.84
C ASN A 17 7.96 1.75 -6.03
N LYS A 18 7.52 0.55 -5.61
CA LYS A 18 8.40 -0.41 -4.92
C LYS A 18 9.52 -0.95 -5.80
N LEU A 19 9.27 -1.17 -7.09
CA LEU A 19 10.30 -1.56 -8.05
C LEU A 19 11.35 -0.46 -8.22
N SER A 20 10.96 0.82 -8.25
CA SER A 20 11.91 1.94 -8.28
C SER A 20 12.79 1.98 -7.02
N GLY A 21 12.20 1.75 -5.85
CA GLY A 21 12.96 1.58 -4.60
C GLY A 21 13.96 0.43 -4.66
N PHE A 22 13.60 -0.69 -5.30
CA PHE A 22 14.51 -1.82 -5.52
C PHE A 22 15.74 -1.45 -6.37
N TYR A 23 15.62 -0.56 -7.35
CA TYR A 23 16.79 -0.08 -8.11
C TYR A 23 17.74 0.78 -7.26
N GLY A 24 17.22 1.55 -6.30
CA GLY A 24 18.03 2.27 -5.32
C GLY A 24 18.83 1.34 -4.38
N LEU A 25 18.34 0.11 -4.18
CA LEU A 25 19.01 -0.93 -3.37
C LEU A 25 20.23 -1.55 -4.07
N ILE A 26 20.26 -1.56 -5.41
CA ILE A 26 21.39 -2.09 -6.20
C ILE A 26 22.62 -1.16 -6.09
N SER A 27 22.42 0.09 -5.65
CA SER A 27 23.47 1.10 -5.50
C SER A 27 24.23 1.04 -4.16
N LEU A 28 23.86 0.15 -3.22
CA LEU A 28 24.42 0.13 -1.87
C LEU A 28 25.44 -0.99 -1.66
N ASP A 29 26.49 -0.64 -0.92
CA ASP A 29 27.60 -1.53 -0.58
C ASP A 29 27.14 -2.58 0.46
N TYR A 30 27.33 -3.87 0.16
CA TYR A 30 26.76 -5.00 0.90
C TYR A 30 27.52 -5.35 2.19
N SER A 31 28.25 -4.40 2.77
CA SER A 31 29.15 -4.67 3.90
C SER A 31 28.43 -4.84 5.25
N GLU A 32 27.19 -4.37 5.38
CA GLU A 32 26.48 -4.32 6.67
C GLU A 32 25.27 -5.28 6.72
N PRO A 33 25.17 -6.17 7.72
CA PRO A 33 24.11 -7.19 7.80
C PRO A 33 22.70 -6.62 7.96
N VAL A 34 22.56 -5.40 8.49
CA VAL A 34 21.26 -4.71 8.62
C VAL A 34 20.66 -4.37 7.25
N VAL A 35 21.52 -4.05 6.27
CA VAL A 35 21.13 -3.71 4.90
C VAL A 35 20.55 -4.94 4.19
N VAL A 36 21.13 -6.12 4.44
CA VAL A 36 20.66 -7.41 3.91
C VAL A 36 19.26 -7.78 4.44
N CYS A 37 18.99 -7.57 5.74
CA CYS A 37 17.67 -7.83 6.32
C CYS A 37 16.57 -6.94 5.71
N ILE A 38 16.88 -5.67 5.43
CA ILE A 38 15.96 -4.74 4.75
C ILE A 38 15.68 -5.20 3.31
N HIS A 39 16.65 -5.79 2.62
CA HIS A 39 16.46 -6.32 1.25
C HIS A 39 15.60 -7.57 1.20
N VAL A 40 15.80 -8.52 2.12
CA VAL A 40 14.94 -9.71 2.24
C VAL A 40 13.49 -9.30 2.53
N TYR A 41 13.32 -8.28 3.37
CA TYR A 41 12.00 -7.68 3.61
C TYR A 41 11.40 -7.06 2.34
N SER A 42 12.19 -6.36 1.52
CA SER A 42 11.72 -5.78 0.25
C SER A 42 11.36 -6.84 -0.81
N LEU A 43 12.01 -8.00 -0.79
CA LEU A 43 11.70 -9.14 -1.67
C LEU A 43 10.37 -9.81 -1.28
N LEU A 44 10.15 -10.01 0.03
CA LEU A 44 8.86 -10.43 0.58
C LEU A 44 7.77 -9.38 0.28
N ALA A 45 8.15 -8.11 0.42
CA ALA A 45 7.55 -6.90 -0.13
C ALA A 45 6.80 -7.11 -1.46
N LEU A 46 7.60 -7.52 -2.44
CA LEU A 46 7.25 -7.69 -3.84
C LEU A 46 6.39 -8.95 -4.06
N GLY A 47 6.72 -10.04 -3.37
CA GLY A 47 5.98 -11.29 -3.44
C GLY A 47 4.53 -11.13 -2.98
N ILE A 48 4.31 -10.35 -1.91
CA ILE A 48 2.98 -10.16 -1.34
C ILE A 48 2.17 -9.14 -2.15
N PHE A 49 2.79 -8.11 -2.73
CA PHE A 49 2.11 -7.24 -3.70
C PHE A 49 1.64 -8.00 -4.94
N SER A 50 2.48 -8.91 -5.45
CA SER A 50 2.13 -9.79 -6.56
C SER A 50 0.98 -10.74 -6.20
N ALA A 51 0.99 -11.32 -4.99
CA ALA A 51 -0.09 -12.15 -4.48
C ALA A 51 -1.40 -11.37 -4.28
N GLY A 52 -1.31 -10.10 -3.86
CA GLY A 52 -2.44 -9.19 -3.74
C GLY A 52 -3.09 -8.89 -5.08
N LEU A 53 -2.28 -8.61 -6.11
CA LEU A 53 -2.75 -8.37 -7.47
C LEU A 53 -3.44 -9.61 -8.05
N TYR A 54 -2.87 -10.80 -7.82
CA TYR A 54 -3.49 -12.08 -8.18
C TYR A 54 -4.81 -12.33 -7.42
N GLY A 55 -4.89 -11.93 -6.15
CA GLY A 55 -6.08 -12.01 -5.32
C GLY A 55 -7.23 -11.13 -5.81
N ILE A 56 -6.92 -9.90 -6.25
CA ILE A 56 -7.89 -8.97 -6.85
C ILE A 56 -8.39 -9.49 -8.21
N HIS A 57 -7.52 -10.13 -8.99
CA HIS A 57 -7.90 -10.72 -10.27
C HIS A 57 -8.89 -11.88 -10.11
N ASN A 58 -8.69 -12.75 -9.10
CA ASN A 58 -9.48 -13.96 -8.88
C ASN A 58 -10.67 -13.80 -7.89
N ASP A 59 -10.97 -12.57 -7.43
CA ASP A 59 -12.06 -12.26 -6.47
C ASP A 59 -12.10 -13.16 -5.22
N LYS A 60 -10.95 -13.71 -4.80
CA LYS A 60 -10.87 -14.54 -3.60
C LYS A 60 -10.91 -13.65 -2.35
N TYR A 61 -12.05 -13.62 -1.67
CA TYR A 61 -12.30 -12.82 -0.46
C TYR A 61 -11.20 -12.95 0.62
N SER A 62 -10.69 -14.16 0.83
CA SER A 62 -9.62 -14.42 1.82
C SER A 62 -8.28 -13.74 1.44
N PHE A 63 -7.95 -13.70 0.15
CA PHE A 63 -6.73 -13.03 -0.34
C PHE A 63 -6.82 -11.51 -0.21
N ILE A 64 -7.99 -10.93 -0.48
CA ILE A 64 -8.22 -9.48 -0.36
C ILE A 64 -8.10 -9.03 1.10
N ARG A 65 -8.56 -9.83 2.07
CA ARG A 65 -8.39 -9.55 3.50
C ARG A 65 -6.93 -9.51 3.92
N SER A 66 -6.16 -10.53 3.55
CA SER A 66 -4.73 -10.60 3.85
C SER A 66 -3.95 -9.48 3.17
N PHE A 67 -4.35 -9.11 1.94
CA PHE A 67 -3.75 -7.99 1.22
C PHE A 67 -4.03 -6.64 1.89
N ALA A 68 -5.24 -6.42 2.39
CA ALA A 68 -5.57 -5.17 3.10
C ALA A 68 -4.75 -4.99 4.38
N LEU A 69 -4.63 -6.04 5.20
CA LEU A 69 -3.78 -6.02 6.40
C LEU A 69 -2.31 -5.82 6.05
N PHE A 70 -1.85 -6.46 4.96
CA PHE A 70 -0.49 -6.30 4.49
C PHE A 70 -0.20 -4.88 4.01
N TYR A 71 -1.14 -4.25 3.28
CA TYR A 71 -0.99 -2.88 2.80
C TYR A 71 -0.85 -1.88 3.96
N TRP A 72 -1.55 -2.10 5.07
CA TRP A 72 -1.36 -1.35 6.30
C TRP A 72 0.02 -1.56 6.92
N GLY A 73 0.50 -2.80 6.99
CA GLY A 73 1.86 -3.09 7.46
C GLY A 73 2.93 -2.45 6.57
N ASP A 74 2.73 -2.52 5.26
CA ASP A 74 3.61 -1.90 4.26
C ASP A 74 3.64 -0.37 4.38
N PHE A 75 2.47 0.25 4.64
CA PHE A 75 2.38 1.67 4.89
C PHE A 75 3.23 2.09 6.10
N VAL A 76 3.17 1.34 7.20
CA VAL A 76 3.97 1.60 8.40
C VAL A 76 5.46 1.51 8.09
N ILE A 77 5.88 0.46 7.40
CA ILE A 77 7.30 0.22 7.12
C ILE A 77 7.83 1.24 6.10
N SER A 78 7.06 1.55 5.06
CA SER A 78 7.39 2.63 4.11
C SER A 78 7.50 3.99 4.79
N THR A 79 6.66 4.25 5.80
CA THR A 79 6.72 5.50 6.58
C THR A 79 7.98 5.54 7.44
N MET A 80 8.31 4.45 8.13
CA MET A 80 9.53 4.34 8.93
C MET A 80 10.79 4.54 8.09
N THR A 81 10.88 3.91 6.91
CA THR A 81 12.00 4.09 5.99
C THR A 81 12.11 5.53 5.50
N THR A 82 10.99 6.20 5.25
CA THR A 82 10.99 7.62 4.84
C THR A 82 11.52 8.52 5.93
N ILE A 83 11.10 8.29 7.18
CA ILE A 83 11.61 9.04 8.34
C ILE A 83 13.11 8.80 8.49
N TYR A 84 13.56 7.55 8.41
CA TYR A 84 14.97 7.20 8.47
C TYR A 84 15.79 7.91 7.38
N LEU A 85 15.32 7.87 6.13
CA LEU A 85 15.98 8.53 5.01
C LEU A 85 16.02 10.05 5.18
N ALA A 86 14.92 10.65 5.65
CA ALA A 86 14.86 12.08 5.94
C ALA A 86 15.85 12.47 7.04
N ILE A 87 15.95 11.69 8.12
CA ILE A 87 16.94 11.90 9.19
C ILE A 87 18.36 11.79 8.62
N GLN A 88 18.67 10.74 7.86
CA GLN A 88 19.99 10.56 7.25
C GLN A 88 20.36 11.73 6.34
N TRP A 89 19.45 12.14 5.47
CA TRP A 89 19.70 13.23 4.52
C TRP A 89 19.80 14.59 5.22
N PHE A 90 18.85 14.96 6.07
CA PHE A 90 18.80 16.30 6.64
C PHE A 90 19.66 16.50 7.90
N LEU A 91 20.04 15.43 8.63
CA LEU A 91 20.85 15.55 9.85
C LEU A 91 22.29 15.04 9.68
N TYR A 92 22.52 14.02 8.87
CA TYR A 92 23.84 13.37 8.80
C TYR A 92 24.64 13.71 7.54
N THR A 93 23.98 14.11 6.45
CA THR A 93 24.68 14.59 5.26
C THR A 93 25.19 16.01 5.54
N ASP A 94 26.51 16.17 5.50
CA ASP A 94 27.15 17.45 5.65
C ASP A 94 26.91 18.28 4.39
N HIS A 95 26.08 19.31 4.52
CA HIS A 95 25.76 20.24 3.44
C HIS A 95 26.62 21.51 3.51
N SER A 96 27.65 21.53 4.37
CA SER A 96 28.57 22.65 4.43
C SER A 96 29.44 22.69 3.17
N LEU A 97 29.36 23.80 2.44
CA LEU A 97 30.22 24.04 1.28
C LEU A 97 31.55 24.63 1.76
N PRO A 98 32.68 23.90 1.66
CA PRO A 98 33.98 24.39 2.14
C PRO A 98 34.48 25.63 1.37
N GLU A 99 33.93 25.90 0.18
CA GLU A 99 34.25 27.07 -0.64
C GLU A 99 33.63 28.39 -0.11
N LEU A 100 32.59 28.30 0.73
CA LEU A 100 31.97 29.46 1.38
C LEU A 100 32.58 29.78 2.76
N ALA A 101 33.56 28.99 3.22
CA ALA A 101 34.20 29.18 4.51
C ALA A 101 34.89 30.56 4.58
N GLY A 102 34.32 31.46 5.40
CA GLY A 102 34.83 32.82 5.62
C GLY A 102 34.00 33.94 5.00
N LYS A 103 32.97 33.62 4.19
CA LYS A 103 32.03 34.60 3.62
C LYS A 103 30.68 34.53 4.34
N LEU A 104 30.56 35.27 5.45
CA LEU A 104 29.40 35.18 6.35
C LEU A 104 28.03 35.34 5.65
N GLU A 105 27.89 36.31 4.73
CA GLU A 105 26.62 36.57 4.03
C GLU A 105 26.25 35.47 3.03
N GLU A 106 27.23 34.95 2.27
CA GLU A 106 26.98 33.88 1.29
C GLU A 106 26.66 32.55 2.01
N THR A 107 27.32 32.25 3.14
CA THR A 107 27.01 31.06 3.97
C THR A 107 25.59 31.14 4.54
N GLN A 108 25.18 32.31 5.06
CA GLN A 108 23.82 32.51 5.57
C GLN A 108 22.76 32.32 4.48
N GLN A 109 23.00 32.85 3.27
CA GLN A 109 22.07 32.67 2.15
C GLN A 109 21.96 31.21 1.70
N HIS A 110 23.07 30.46 1.70
CA HIS A 110 23.07 29.05 1.36
C HIS A 110 22.29 28.22 2.40
N ASP A 111 22.54 28.45 3.69
CA ASP A 111 21.86 27.77 4.79
C ASP A 111 20.34 28.04 4.78
N ASP A 112 19.93 29.28 4.53
CA ASP A 112 18.51 29.65 4.42
C ASP A 112 17.83 29.01 3.21
N THR A 113 18.53 28.93 2.07
CA THR A 113 18.04 28.26 0.86
C THR A 113 17.88 26.77 1.09
N PHE A 114 18.90 26.12 1.67
CA PHE A 114 18.87 24.70 1.98
C PHE A 114 17.74 24.36 2.98
N ARG A 115 17.53 25.21 3.98
CA ARG A 115 16.42 25.06 4.93
C ARG A 115 15.06 25.19 4.24
N ALA A 116 14.89 26.13 3.31
CA ALA A 116 13.66 26.26 2.54
C ALA A 116 13.40 25.02 1.65
N GLU A 117 14.42 24.54 0.93
CA GLU A 117 14.35 23.32 0.11
C GLU A 117 14.00 22.08 0.94
N SER A 118 14.59 21.98 2.14
CA SER A 118 14.32 20.90 3.10
C SER A 118 12.86 20.91 3.55
N ILE A 119 12.31 22.09 3.90
CA ILE A 119 10.92 22.24 4.32
C ILE A 119 9.97 21.83 3.19
N VAL A 120 10.22 22.29 1.96
CA VAL A 120 9.39 21.95 0.79
C VAL A 120 9.40 20.44 0.56
N SER A 121 10.58 19.81 0.63
CA SER A 121 10.74 18.37 0.45
C SER A 121 9.99 17.56 1.51
N ILE A 122 10.07 17.96 2.78
CA ILE A 122 9.34 17.31 3.89
C ILE A 122 7.82 17.42 3.69
N VAL A 123 7.32 18.58 3.28
CA VAL A 123 5.89 18.78 3.00
C VAL A 123 5.44 17.90 1.85
N PHE A 124 6.23 17.83 0.76
CA PHE A 124 5.91 17.00 -0.39
C PHE A 124 5.89 15.50 -0.04
N LEU A 125 6.86 15.04 0.74
CA LEU A 125 6.90 13.69 1.30
C LEU A 125 5.66 13.42 2.16
N GLY A 126 5.25 14.38 2.99
CA GLY A 126 4.02 14.28 3.79
C GLY A 126 2.78 14.09 2.94
N LEU A 127 2.60 14.87 1.87
CA LEU A 127 1.46 14.75 0.95
C LEU A 127 1.41 13.39 0.24
N ILE A 128 2.56 12.87 -0.17
CA ILE A 128 2.67 11.52 -0.74
C ILE A 128 2.23 10.48 0.31
N ARG A 129 2.63 10.65 1.58
CA ARG A 129 2.24 9.72 2.66
C ARG A 129 0.74 9.78 2.96
N VAL A 130 0.13 10.96 2.95
CA VAL A 130 -1.34 11.11 3.07
C VAL A 130 -2.06 10.40 1.92
N THR A 131 -1.53 10.47 0.70
CA THR A 131 -2.08 9.76 -0.46
C THR A 131 -2.04 8.24 -0.26
N HIS A 132 -0.92 7.70 0.25
CA HIS A 132 -0.82 6.28 0.59
C HIS A 132 -1.79 5.86 1.71
N PHE A 133 -1.99 6.71 2.70
CA PHE A 133 -2.98 6.47 3.76
C PHE A 133 -4.41 6.43 3.20
N TYR A 134 -4.75 7.36 2.29
CA TYR A 134 -6.02 7.34 1.58
C TYR A 134 -6.22 6.05 0.78
N PHE A 135 -5.18 5.54 0.12
CA PHE A 135 -5.22 4.27 -0.58
C PHE A 135 -5.48 3.08 0.35
N ALA A 136 -4.89 3.07 1.55
CA ALA A 136 -5.18 2.04 2.55
C ALA A 136 -6.66 2.03 2.98
N ILE A 137 -7.26 3.23 3.14
CA ILE A 137 -8.69 3.38 3.43
C ILE A 137 -9.55 2.85 2.29
N VAL A 138 -9.26 3.25 1.05
CA VAL A 138 -10.00 2.80 -0.14
C VAL A 138 -9.95 1.27 -0.28
N LEU A 139 -8.78 0.68 -0.05
CA LEU A 139 -8.61 -0.77 -0.07
C LEU A 139 -9.45 -1.48 1.00
N THR A 140 -9.51 -0.89 2.20
CA THR A 140 -10.33 -1.39 3.31
C THR A 140 -11.83 -1.26 3.01
N GLN A 141 -12.26 -0.16 2.40
CA GLN A 141 -13.64 0.05 1.95
C GLN A 141 -14.03 -0.95 0.84
N TYR A 142 -13.11 -1.23 -0.08
CA TYR A 142 -13.33 -2.25 -1.11
C TYR A 142 -13.50 -3.65 -0.51
N TYR A 143 -12.66 -4.01 0.48
CA TYR A 143 -12.82 -5.25 1.23
C TYR A 143 -14.21 -5.34 1.90
N TYR A 144 -14.64 -4.28 2.60
CA TYR A 144 -15.93 -4.25 3.27
C TYR A 144 -17.11 -4.34 2.29
N SER A 145 -17.00 -3.66 1.13
CA SER A 145 -17.99 -3.75 0.06
C SER A 145 -18.11 -5.17 -0.51
N LEU A 146 -16.99 -5.89 -0.69
CA LEU A 146 -17.01 -7.26 -1.19
C LEU A 146 -17.70 -8.23 -0.22
N GLY A 147 -17.55 -7.99 1.08
CA GLY A 147 -18.21 -8.76 2.13
C GLY A 147 -19.72 -8.69 1.99
N LYS A 148 -20.27 -7.48 1.85
CA LYS A 148 -21.72 -7.30 1.65
C LYS A 148 -22.26 -8.03 0.42
N THR A 149 -21.53 -8.02 -0.69
CA THR A 149 -21.95 -8.72 -1.92
C THR A 149 -21.92 -10.24 -1.77
N GLN A 150 -20.93 -10.78 -1.06
CA GLN A 150 -20.84 -12.22 -0.75
C GLN A 150 -22.01 -12.65 0.17
N TYR A 151 -22.27 -11.90 1.24
CA TYR A 151 -23.41 -12.19 2.14
C TYR A 151 -24.75 -12.11 1.40
N SER A 152 -24.95 -11.13 0.52
CA SER A 152 -26.17 -11.01 -0.29
C SER A 152 -26.36 -12.18 -1.25
N LYS A 153 -25.29 -12.68 -1.87
CA LYS A 153 -25.38 -13.86 -2.77
C LYS A 153 -25.69 -15.13 -2.01
N VAL A 154 -25.07 -15.33 -0.84
CA VAL A 154 -25.35 -16.49 0.01
C VAL A 154 -26.78 -16.45 0.54
N ALA A 155 -27.26 -15.28 0.97
CA ALA A 155 -28.65 -15.12 1.41
C ALA A 155 -29.64 -15.40 0.28
N ALA A 156 -29.38 -14.92 -0.94
CA ALA A 156 -30.24 -15.19 -2.10
C ALA A 156 -30.23 -16.68 -2.50
N ALA A 157 -29.08 -17.35 -2.44
CA ALA A 157 -29.00 -18.79 -2.74
C ALA A 157 -29.75 -19.65 -1.71
N ILE A 158 -29.71 -19.26 -0.42
CA ILE A 158 -30.48 -19.95 0.63
C ILE A 158 -31.98 -19.75 0.44
N ASP A 159 -32.41 -18.54 0.05
CA ASP A 159 -33.82 -18.24 -0.22
C ASP A 159 -34.34 -19.02 -1.44
N GLU A 160 -33.51 -19.16 -2.48
CA GLU A 160 -33.80 -19.97 -3.66
C GLU A 160 -33.92 -21.48 -3.32
N GLU A 161 -32.97 -22.03 -2.56
CA GLU A 161 -33.06 -23.43 -2.08
C GLU A 161 -34.30 -23.67 -1.21
N LEU A 162 -34.65 -22.70 -0.35
CA LEU A 162 -35.82 -22.80 0.52
C LEU A 162 -37.11 -22.81 -0.31
N ASN A 163 -37.24 -21.92 -1.29
CA ASN A 163 -38.42 -21.85 -2.17
C ASN A 163 -38.58 -23.14 -3.00
N VAL A 164 -37.49 -23.70 -3.54
CA VAL A 164 -37.53 -24.98 -4.27
C VAL A 164 -38.01 -26.13 -3.37
N ALA A 165 -37.57 -26.15 -2.10
CA ALA A 165 -38.02 -27.17 -1.15
C ALA A 165 -39.53 -27.04 -0.82
N TYR A 166 -40.04 -25.82 -0.70
CA TYR A 166 -41.48 -25.57 -0.49
C TYR A 166 -42.32 -26.02 -1.69
N ASP A 167 -41.87 -25.75 -2.92
CA ASP A 167 -42.57 -26.14 -4.14
C ASP A 167 -42.61 -27.68 -4.31
N GLU A 168 -41.53 -28.39 -3.95
CA GLU A 168 -41.50 -29.87 -3.96
C GLU A 168 -42.47 -30.49 -2.95
N ASP A 169 -42.60 -29.90 -1.76
CA ASP A 169 -43.51 -30.39 -0.71
C ASP A 169 -44.99 -30.19 -1.09
N GLU A 170 -45.36 -29.06 -1.71
CA GLU A 170 -46.73 -28.84 -2.23
C GLU A 170 -47.07 -29.80 -3.38
N GLU A 171 -46.16 -30.02 -4.32
CA GLU A 171 -46.38 -30.95 -5.44
C GLU A 171 -46.53 -32.40 -4.97
N TYR A 172 -45.88 -32.78 -3.86
CA TYR A 172 -46.00 -34.12 -3.29
C TYR A 172 -47.33 -34.33 -2.57
N ASP A 173 -47.89 -33.29 -1.94
CA ASP A 173 -49.18 -33.37 -1.23
C ASP A 173 -50.37 -33.38 -2.22
N ASP A 174 -50.28 -32.62 -3.32
CA ASP A 174 -51.26 -32.64 -4.41
C ASP A 174 -51.35 -34.02 -5.10
N LYS A 175 -50.22 -34.72 -5.26
CA LYS A 175 -50.19 -36.08 -5.84
C LYS A 175 -50.73 -37.18 -4.91
N ARG A 176 -51.00 -36.89 -3.64
CA ARG A 176 -51.58 -37.85 -2.68
C ARG A 176 -53.10 -37.72 -2.52
N GLN A 177 -53.70 -36.63 -2.98
CA GLN A 177 -55.16 -36.44 -2.98
C GLN A 177 -55.80 -37.04 -4.24
#